data_AF-A0A0M1JG51-F1
#
_entry.id   AF-A0A0M1JG51-F1
#
_cell.length_a   1.000
_cell.length_b   1.000
_cell.length_c   1.000
_cell.angle_alpha   90.00
_cell.angle_beta   90.00
_cell.angle_gamma   90.00
#
_symmetry.space_group_name_H-M   'P 1'
#
loop_
_entity.id
_entity.type
_entity.pdbx_description
1 polymer ?
#
loop_
_entity_poly.entity_id
_entity_poly.type
_entity_poly.pdbx_seq_one_letter_code
_entity_poly.pdbx_strand_id
1 'polypeptide(L)'
;MQIEQYINNLSQRYKLGNATEHTFRGDLQQLLESLAPNIRATNEPKRQSCGAPDYILTNKDIPVGFIEAKNIGDKDLYGTKKTGNKEQFDRYKASLSNLIFTDYINFHLYRDGEFITKIAIAKFTDQGIQPLPENFNTFTNLIQDFCTHISQTINSPKKLAEMMAGKARLLADIISKALASDQDNQANSTLKDQMTAFKHILIHDITPQGFADVYAQTIAYGMFAARLHDPSLATFTRQEAAELIPKSNPFLRKLFGYIAGPDIDDRIKWVVENLAQIFLACNAADILKNYGKSTKMEDPIIHFYETFLSEYDPKLRKARGVWYTPQPIVDFIIRAVDDILKTEFNLLQGLADTSKITLKEDTQTKDQRSTTGYKQINKEVHKVQILDPAVGTGTFLAAVIKHIHQKFHGQQGIWSNYIETHLLPRLNGFELLMASYAMAHLKLDLLLAETGFNATSEQRFRVYLTNSLEEHHPDTGTLFASWLSQEANEA
;
A
#
# COMPACT_ATOMS: atom_id res chain seq x y z
N MET A 1 4.59 -4.78 -37.13
CA MET A 1 3.54 -4.75 -38.17
C MET A 1 2.96 -3.35 -38.27
N GLN A 2 2.85 -2.82 -39.48
CA GLN A 2 2.20 -1.52 -39.73
C GLN A 2 0.68 -1.68 -39.94
N ILE A 3 -0.09 -0.60 -39.72
CA ILE A 3 -1.56 -0.61 -39.81
C ILE A 3 -2.03 -1.02 -41.22
N GLU A 4 -1.34 -0.57 -42.27
CA GLU A 4 -1.66 -0.95 -43.66
C GLU A 4 -1.51 -2.46 -43.90
N GLN A 5 -0.43 -3.04 -43.37
CA GLN A 5 -0.18 -4.47 -43.46
C GLN A 5 -1.23 -5.27 -42.69
N TYR A 6 -1.65 -4.77 -41.51
CA TYR A 6 -2.75 -5.35 -40.75
C TYR A 6 -4.06 -5.36 -41.54
N ILE A 7 -4.46 -4.23 -42.13
CA ILE A 7 -5.69 -4.12 -42.92
C ILE A 7 -5.64 -5.04 -44.16
N ASN A 8 -4.49 -5.17 -44.80
CA ASN A 8 -4.29 -6.09 -45.91
C ASN A 8 -4.46 -7.56 -45.47
N ASN A 9 -3.90 -7.95 -44.32
CA ASN A 9 -4.10 -9.28 -43.76
C ASN A 9 -5.58 -9.55 -43.45
N LEU A 10 -6.28 -8.59 -42.83
CA LEU A 10 -7.72 -8.70 -42.57
C LEU A 10 -8.50 -8.91 -43.88
N SER A 11 -8.23 -8.10 -44.91
CA SER A 11 -8.92 -8.15 -46.20
C SER A 11 -8.70 -9.49 -46.91
N GLN A 12 -7.46 -10.01 -46.90
CA GLN A 12 -7.15 -11.33 -47.46
C GLN A 12 -7.88 -12.45 -46.74
N ARG A 13 -7.82 -12.48 -45.40
CA ARG A 13 -8.47 -13.52 -44.60
C ARG A 13 -10.00 -13.45 -44.70
N TYR A 14 -10.56 -12.25 -44.77
CA TYR A 14 -12.00 -12.05 -44.95
C TYR A 14 -12.49 -12.59 -46.30
N LYS A 15 -11.74 -12.35 -47.39
CA LYS A 15 -12.07 -12.83 -48.74
C LYS A 15 -12.08 -14.36 -48.89
N LEU A 16 -11.40 -15.09 -48.00
CA LEU A 16 -11.41 -16.55 -48.00
C LEU A 16 -12.76 -17.15 -47.58
N GLY A 17 -13.66 -16.37 -46.98
CA GLY A 17 -15.04 -16.77 -46.68
C GLY A 17 -15.21 -17.84 -45.60
N ASN A 18 -14.12 -18.33 -45.02
CA ASN A 18 -14.08 -19.34 -43.96
C ASN A 18 -13.59 -18.78 -42.61
N ALA A 19 -13.50 -17.46 -42.49
CA ALA A 19 -13.00 -16.80 -41.29
C ALA A 19 -14.03 -16.85 -40.16
N THR A 20 -13.56 -17.14 -38.96
CA THR A 20 -14.30 -16.98 -37.71
C THR A 20 -13.70 -15.83 -36.91
N GLU A 21 -14.30 -15.46 -35.78
CA GLU A 21 -13.76 -14.44 -34.88
C GLU A 21 -12.29 -14.70 -34.51
N HIS A 22 -11.91 -15.97 -34.29
CA HIS A 22 -10.54 -16.35 -33.94
C HIS A 22 -9.52 -16.10 -35.06
N THR A 23 -9.96 -16.07 -36.31
CA THR A 23 -9.09 -15.97 -37.48
C THR A 23 -8.28 -14.67 -37.52
N PHE A 24 -8.81 -13.59 -36.92
CA PHE A 24 -8.18 -12.27 -36.93
C PHE A 24 -7.37 -11.98 -35.65
N ARG A 25 -7.40 -12.92 -34.68
CA ARG A 25 -6.89 -12.63 -33.35
C ARG A 25 -5.37 -12.41 -33.31
N GLY A 26 -4.64 -13.24 -34.04
CA GLY A 26 -3.18 -13.16 -34.12
C GLY A 26 -2.69 -11.90 -34.82
N ASP A 27 -3.40 -11.43 -35.85
CA ASP A 27 -3.06 -10.18 -36.54
C ASP A 27 -3.25 -8.98 -35.58
N LEU A 28 -4.34 -8.93 -34.82
CA LEU A 28 -4.55 -7.84 -33.85
C LEU A 28 -3.49 -7.85 -32.75
N GLN A 29 -3.10 -9.04 -32.25
CA GLN A 29 -2.03 -9.17 -31.26
C GLN A 29 -0.71 -8.56 -31.78
N GLN A 30 -0.29 -8.94 -32.99
CA GLN A 30 0.93 -8.42 -33.60
C GLN A 30 0.88 -6.91 -33.84
N LEU A 31 -0.29 -6.37 -34.17
CA LEU A 31 -0.47 -4.92 -34.34
C LEU A 31 -0.24 -4.20 -33.01
N LEU A 32 -0.90 -4.65 -31.94
CA LEU A 32 -0.85 -4.01 -30.62
C LEU A 32 0.58 -4.03 -30.05
N GLU A 33 1.27 -5.17 -30.12
CA GLU A 33 2.67 -5.29 -29.66
C GLU A 33 3.64 -4.45 -30.51
N SER A 34 3.30 -4.18 -31.78
CA SER A 34 4.10 -3.31 -32.64
C SER A 34 3.87 -1.82 -32.34
N LEU A 35 2.64 -1.42 -32.02
CA LEU A 35 2.29 -0.04 -31.71
C LEU A 35 2.74 0.36 -30.28
N ALA A 36 2.81 -0.60 -29.37
CA ALA A 36 3.26 -0.42 -27.99
C ALA A 36 4.30 -1.51 -27.61
N PRO A 37 5.61 -1.27 -27.87
CA PRO A 37 6.67 -2.29 -27.71
C PRO A 37 6.86 -2.81 -26.28
N ASN A 38 6.43 -2.05 -25.28
CA ASN A 38 6.56 -2.41 -23.86
C ASN A 38 5.40 -3.27 -23.35
N ILE A 39 4.41 -3.56 -24.21
CA ILE A 39 3.22 -4.33 -23.86
C ILE A 39 3.29 -5.72 -24.47
N ARG A 40 2.84 -6.70 -23.69
CA ARG A 40 2.57 -8.06 -24.15
C ARG A 40 1.06 -8.26 -24.26
N ALA A 41 0.59 -8.63 -25.44
CA ALA A 41 -0.81 -8.92 -25.66
C ALA A 41 -1.04 -10.43 -25.55
N THR A 42 -1.76 -10.86 -24.51
CA THR A 42 -2.10 -12.28 -24.31
C THR A 42 -3.51 -12.53 -24.80
N ASN A 43 -3.66 -13.33 -25.86
CA ASN A 43 -4.95 -13.81 -26.32
C ASN A 43 -5.43 -15.01 -25.47
N GLU A 44 -6.74 -15.11 -25.23
CA GLU A 44 -7.37 -16.19 -24.44
C GLU A 44 -6.76 -16.36 -23.04
N PRO A 45 -6.82 -15.31 -22.20
CA PRO A 45 -6.35 -15.38 -20.82
C PRO A 45 -7.14 -16.43 -20.00
N LYS A 46 -6.54 -16.92 -18.91
CA LYS A 46 -7.26 -17.75 -17.94
C LYS A 46 -8.53 -17.04 -17.44
N ARG A 47 -9.66 -17.75 -17.40
CA ARG A 47 -10.95 -17.22 -16.94
C ARG A 47 -10.85 -16.55 -15.57
N GLN A 48 -11.41 -15.34 -15.48
CA GLN A 48 -11.54 -14.58 -14.23
C GLN A 48 -13.01 -14.56 -13.77
N SER A 49 -13.25 -14.08 -12.55
CA SER A 49 -14.59 -14.03 -11.94
C SER A 49 -15.60 -13.15 -12.70
N CYS A 50 -15.14 -12.16 -13.47
CA CYS A 50 -15.99 -11.33 -14.33
C CYS A 50 -16.17 -11.89 -15.76
N GLY A 51 -15.47 -12.97 -16.13
CA GLY A 51 -15.40 -13.53 -17.48
C GLY A 51 -13.95 -13.61 -17.99
N ALA A 52 -13.77 -13.89 -19.27
CA ALA A 52 -12.47 -13.84 -19.94
C ALA A 52 -12.61 -12.90 -21.15
N PRO A 53 -12.11 -11.65 -21.07
CA PRO A 53 -11.98 -10.84 -22.26
C PRO A 53 -11.00 -11.51 -23.23
N ASP A 54 -11.18 -11.30 -24.53
CA ASP A 54 -10.37 -11.98 -25.55
C ASP A 54 -8.88 -11.66 -25.46
N TYR A 55 -8.54 -10.47 -24.99
CA TYR A 55 -7.17 -10.04 -24.76
C TYR A 55 -6.97 -9.39 -23.39
N ILE A 56 -5.81 -9.68 -22.80
CA ILE A 56 -5.22 -8.89 -21.73
C ILE A 56 -3.93 -8.29 -22.26
N LEU A 57 -3.81 -6.97 -22.15
CA LEU A 57 -2.57 -6.25 -22.35
C LEU A 57 -1.83 -6.15 -21.02
N THR A 58 -0.59 -6.63 -20.97
CA THR A 58 0.26 -6.54 -19.77
C THR A 58 1.52 -5.74 -20.04
N ASN A 59 1.88 -4.87 -19.09
CA ASN A 59 3.18 -4.23 -19.01
C ASN A 59 3.93 -4.82 -17.81
N LYS A 60 5.09 -5.46 -18.02
CA LYS A 60 5.85 -6.12 -16.94
C LYS A 60 4.98 -6.98 -16.01
N ASP A 61 4.12 -7.81 -16.59
CA ASP A 61 3.14 -8.69 -15.92
C ASP A 61 1.95 -8.01 -15.20
N ILE A 62 1.83 -6.69 -15.30
CA ILE A 62 0.69 -5.93 -14.76
C ILE A 62 -0.34 -5.71 -15.87
N PRO A 63 -1.60 -6.15 -15.70
CA PRO A 63 -2.68 -5.83 -16.64
C PRO A 63 -2.90 -4.31 -16.74
N VAL A 64 -2.75 -3.76 -17.95
CA VAL A 64 -2.95 -2.32 -18.25
C VAL A 64 -4.26 -2.05 -18.99
N GLY A 65 -4.82 -3.05 -19.66
CA GLY A 65 -6.04 -2.90 -20.42
C GLY A 65 -6.56 -4.22 -20.96
N PHE A 66 -7.85 -4.23 -21.28
CA PHE A 66 -8.56 -5.40 -21.76
C PHE A 66 -9.19 -5.09 -23.12
N ILE A 67 -9.23 -6.07 -24.01
CA ILE A 67 -9.89 -5.93 -25.30
C ILE A 67 -10.83 -7.11 -25.50
N GLU A 68 -12.07 -6.81 -25.83
CA GLU A 68 -13.08 -7.77 -26.27
C GLU A 68 -13.32 -7.56 -27.76
N ALA A 69 -13.15 -8.62 -28.54
CA ALA A 69 -13.33 -8.60 -29.97
C ALA A 69 -14.67 -9.22 -30.38
N LYS A 70 -15.18 -8.81 -31.53
CA LYS A 70 -16.35 -9.38 -32.20
C LYS A 70 -16.06 -9.58 -33.68
N ASN A 71 -16.96 -10.25 -34.38
CA ASN A 71 -16.82 -10.46 -35.82
C ASN A 71 -16.77 -9.12 -36.58
N ILE A 72 -15.95 -9.08 -37.63
CA ILE A 72 -15.84 -7.92 -38.53
C ILE A 72 -17.23 -7.51 -39.03
N GLY A 73 -17.60 -6.25 -38.85
CA GLY A 73 -18.89 -5.70 -39.28
C GLY A 73 -20.05 -5.93 -38.30
N ASP A 74 -19.78 -6.36 -37.06
CA ASP A 74 -20.79 -6.41 -36.01
C ASP A 74 -21.36 -5.00 -35.73
N LYS A 75 -22.68 -4.89 -35.73
CA LYS A 75 -23.41 -3.62 -35.59
C LYS A 75 -23.63 -3.21 -34.13
N ASP A 76 -23.29 -4.06 -33.15
CA ASP A 76 -23.57 -3.80 -31.72
C ASP A 76 -22.31 -3.76 -30.84
N LEU A 77 -21.33 -2.92 -31.21
CA LEU A 77 -20.17 -2.58 -30.38
C LEU A 77 -20.50 -1.65 -29.19
N TYR A 78 -21.76 -1.24 -29.05
CA TYR A 78 -22.23 -0.46 -27.88
C TYR A 78 -22.90 -1.35 -26.81
N GLY A 79 -23.32 -2.58 -27.17
CA GLY A 79 -24.00 -3.51 -26.26
C GLY A 79 -25.44 -3.08 -25.95
N THR A 80 -26.17 -2.60 -26.97
CA THR A 80 -27.52 -2.05 -26.83
C THR A 80 -28.61 -3.11 -26.89
N LYS A 81 -28.37 -4.25 -27.54
CA LYS A 81 -29.38 -5.31 -27.71
C LYS A 81 -29.38 -6.27 -26.51
N LYS A 82 -30.53 -6.40 -25.85
CA LYS A 82 -30.76 -7.36 -24.74
C LYS A 82 -30.54 -8.83 -25.13
N THR A 83 -30.76 -9.19 -26.40
CA THR A 83 -30.49 -10.55 -26.94
C THR A 83 -29.06 -10.72 -27.49
N GLY A 84 -28.21 -9.69 -27.35
CA GLY A 84 -26.84 -9.66 -27.86
C GLY A 84 -25.81 -9.47 -26.74
N ASN A 85 -24.80 -8.65 -26.97
CA ASN A 85 -23.63 -8.54 -26.09
C ASN A 85 -23.86 -7.73 -24.80
N LYS A 86 -25.09 -7.26 -24.53
CA LYS A 86 -25.39 -6.30 -23.46
C LYS A 86 -24.96 -6.77 -22.06
N GLU A 87 -25.36 -7.97 -21.65
CA GLU A 87 -25.03 -8.47 -20.31
C GLU A 87 -23.53 -8.73 -20.13
N GLN A 88 -22.84 -9.15 -21.20
CA GLN A 88 -21.39 -9.33 -21.18
C GLN A 88 -20.68 -7.98 -21.10
N PHE A 89 -21.08 -7.01 -21.91
CA PHE A 89 -20.46 -5.69 -21.98
C PHE A 89 -20.72 -4.88 -20.71
N ASP A 90 -21.94 -4.92 -20.17
CA ASP A 90 -22.27 -4.22 -18.92
C ASP A 90 -21.47 -4.82 -17.75
N ARG A 91 -21.27 -6.16 -17.72
CA ARG A 91 -20.40 -6.81 -16.73
C ARG A 91 -18.93 -6.41 -16.86
N TYR A 92 -18.40 -6.32 -18.09
CA TYR A 92 -17.02 -5.90 -18.34
C TYR A 92 -16.81 -4.42 -18.03
N LYS A 93 -17.72 -3.53 -18.45
CA LYS A 93 -17.68 -2.09 -18.12
C LYS A 93 -17.71 -1.84 -16.61
N ALA A 94 -18.44 -2.66 -15.85
CA ALA A 94 -18.50 -2.56 -14.39
C ALA A 94 -17.26 -3.15 -13.68
N SER A 95 -16.56 -4.09 -14.30
CA SER A 95 -15.48 -4.85 -13.65
C SER A 95 -14.07 -4.47 -14.13
N LEU A 96 -13.94 -3.87 -15.31
CA LEU A 96 -12.68 -3.57 -15.98
C LEU A 96 -12.60 -2.05 -16.20
N SER A 97 -11.56 -1.41 -15.65
CA SER A 97 -11.39 0.04 -15.69
C SER A 97 -10.87 0.58 -17.02
N ASN A 98 -10.23 -0.23 -17.86
CA ASN A 98 -9.73 0.20 -19.16
C ASN A 98 -9.98 -0.87 -20.21
N LEU A 99 -10.91 -0.59 -21.11
CA LEU A 99 -11.55 -1.58 -21.96
C LEU A 99 -11.75 -1.04 -23.36
N ILE A 100 -11.43 -1.86 -24.36
CA ILE A 100 -11.79 -1.61 -25.76
C ILE A 100 -12.73 -2.70 -26.25
N PHE A 101 -13.81 -2.29 -26.89
CA PHE A 101 -14.62 -3.18 -27.73
C PHE A 101 -14.29 -2.95 -29.19
N THR A 102 -14.05 -4.02 -29.95
CA THR A 102 -13.66 -3.91 -31.35
C THR A 102 -14.25 -5.00 -32.24
N ASP A 103 -14.51 -4.66 -33.50
CA ASP A 103 -14.77 -5.60 -34.59
C ASP A 103 -13.55 -5.73 -35.52
N TYR A 104 -12.34 -5.53 -34.99
CA TYR A 104 -11.05 -5.45 -35.70
C TYR A 104 -10.86 -4.22 -36.59
N ILE A 105 -11.90 -3.42 -36.83
CA ILE A 105 -11.89 -2.22 -37.68
C ILE A 105 -12.24 -0.96 -36.90
N ASN A 106 -13.28 -1.05 -36.08
CA ASN A 106 -13.79 -0.03 -35.19
C ASN A 106 -13.33 -0.34 -33.77
N PHE A 107 -12.91 0.68 -33.04
CA PHE A 107 -12.41 0.55 -31.67
C PHE A 107 -13.16 1.55 -30.80
N HIS A 108 -13.91 1.05 -29.82
CA HIS A 108 -14.65 1.85 -28.86
C HIS A 108 -13.93 1.78 -27.52
N LEU A 109 -13.40 2.92 -27.07
CA LEU A 109 -12.69 3.03 -25.80
C LEU A 109 -13.63 3.37 -24.66
N TYR A 110 -13.56 2.58 -23.60
CA TYR A 110 -14.23 2.82 -22.33
C TYR A 110 -13.20 2.90 -21.20
N ARG A 111 -13.42 3.84 -20.27
CA ARG A 111 -12.67 3.96 -19.01
C ARG A 111 -13.62 4.04 -17.85
N ASP A 112 -13.40 3.22 -16.82
CA ASP A 112 -14.23 3.13 -15.62
C ASP A 112 -15.74 3.03 -15.92
N GLY A 113 -16.07 2.30 -17.00
CA GLY A 113 -17.42 2.11 -17.49
C GLY A 113 -17.98 3.25 -18.36
N GLU A 114 -17.31 4.38 -18.46
CA GLU A 114 -17.69 5.52 -19.29
C GLU A 114 -17.12 5.42 -20.71
N PHE A 115 -17.91 5.84 -21.70
CA PHE A 115 -17.46 5.91 -23.09
C PHE A 115 -16.59 7.14 -23.30
N ILE A 116 -15.35 6.95 -23.76
CA ILE A 116 -14.40 8.04 -23.98
C ILE A 116 -14.43 8.49 -25.43
N THR A 117 -14.19 7.56 -26.36
CA THR A 117 -14.11 7.87 -27.79
C THR A 117 -14.22 6.61 -28.65
N LYS A 118 -14.35 6.81 -29.97
CA LYS A 118 -14.26 5.75 -30.97
C LYS A 118 -13.41 6.16 -32.15
N ILE A 119 -12.77 5.17 -32.76
CA ILE A 119 -11.99 5.37 -33.99
C ILE A 119 -12.15 4.17 -34.92
N ALA A 120 -12.15 4.43 -36.22
CA ALA A 120 -12.17 3.41 -37.26
C ALA A 120 -10.93 3.53 -38.13
N ILE A 121 -10.21 2.42 -38.33
CA ILE A 121 -9.01 2.37 -39.20
C ILE A 121 -9.34 1.90 -40.61
N ALA A 122 -10.54 1.38 -40.84
CA ALA A 122 -11.03 0.99 -42.15
C ALA A 122 -12.55 1.14 -42.22
N LYS A 123 -13.12 1.03 -43.42
CA LYS A 123 -14.56 0.89 -43.64
C LYS A 123 -14.84 -0.42 -44.33
N PHE A 124 -15.92 -1.06 -43.90
CA PHE A 124 -16.46 -2.22 -44.59
C PHE A 124 -17.34 -1.75 -45.76
N THR A 125 -17.00 -2.16 -46.98
CA THR A 125 -17.76 -1.87 -48.20
C THR A 125 -18.04 -3.16 -48.98
N ASP A 126 -18.94 -3.11 -49.96
CA ASP A 126 -19.26 -4.25 -50.82
C ASP A 126 -18.05 -4.78 -51.62
N GLN A 127 -16.97 -3.99 -51.73
CA GLN A 127 -15.71 -4.36 -52.39
C GLN A 127 -14.63 -4.86 -51.41
N GLY A 128 -14.94 -4.93 -50.11
CA GLY A 128 -14.06 -5.39 -49.04
C GLY A 128 -13.71 -4.29 -48.02
N ILE A 129 -12.64 -4.55 -47.26
CA ILE A 129 -12.15 -3.65 -46.21
C ILE A 129 -11.29 -2.56 -46.86
N GLN A 130 -11.75 -1.31 -46.83
CA GLN A 130 -11.03 -0.15 -47.37
C GLN A 130 -10.35 0.63 -46.24
N PRO A 131 -9.03 0.92 -46.31
CA PRO A 131 -8.33 1.65 -45.26
C PRO A 131 -8.81 3.10 -45.13
N LEU A 132 -8.68 3.67 -43.93
CA LEU A 132 -8.85 5.09 -43.63
C LEU A 132 -7.53 5.69 -43.12
N PRO A 133 -6.57 6.01 -44.02
CA PRO A 133 -5.25 6.48 -43.63
C PRO A 133 -5.26 7.73 -42.76
N GLU A 134 -6.27 8.60 -42.92
CA GLU A 134 -6.46 9.81 -42.12
C GLU A 134 -6.57 9.53 -40.61
N ASN A 135 -6.99 8.32 -40.22
CA ASN A 135 -7.18 7.93 -38.82
C ASN A 135 -5.98 7.17 -38.24
N PHE A 136 -4.97 6.80 -39.03
CA PHE A 136 -3.88 5.92 -38.56
C PHE A 136 -3.03 6.55 -37.46
N ASN A 137 -2.71 7.85 -37.59
CA ASN A 137 -1.93 8.55 -36.57
C ASN A 137 -2.72 8.68 -35.28
N THR A 138 -4.00 9.06 -35.38
CA THR A 138 -4.90 9.17 -34.22
C THR A 138 -5.11 7.83 -33.54
N PHE A 139 -5.24 6.74 -34.29
CA PHE A 139 -5.35 5.38 -33.76
C PHE A 139 -4.07 4.94 -33.05
N THR A 140 -2.90 5.21 -33.66
CA THR A 140 -1.60 4.93 -33.04
C THR A 140 -1.48 5.64 -31.69
N ASN A 141 -1.79 6.93 -31.65
CA ASN A 141 -1.78 7.71 -30.41
C ASN A 141 -2.80 7.18 -29.39
N LEU A 142 -3.99 6.77 -29.84
CA LEU A 142 -5.02 6.20 -28.96
C LEU A 142 -4.58 4.88 -28.35
N ILE A 143 -3.98 3.98 -29.12
CA ILE A 143 -3.49 2.68 -28.61
C ILE A 143 -2.28 2.88 -27.71
N GLN A 144 -1.37 3.81 -28.06
CA GLN A 144 -0.27 4.17 -27.17
C GLN A 144 -0.80 4.75 -25.86
N ASP A 145 -1.71 5.73 -25.92
CA ASP A 145 -2.38 6.29 -24.74
C ASP A 145 -3.12 5.21 -23.94
N PHE A 146 -3.86 4.31 -24.59
CA PHE A 146 -4.54 3.18 -23.94
C PHE A 146 -3.58 2.27 -23.18
N CYS A 147 -2.40 2.02 -23.74
CA CYS A 147 -1.36 1.16 -23.17
C CYS A 147 -0.49 1.86 -22.12
N THR A 148 -0.33 3.19 -22.22
CA THR A 148 0.39 4.01 -21.23
C THR A 148 -0.53 4.54 -20.15
N HIS A 149 -1.84 4.49 -20.35
CA HIS A 149 -2.82 4.87 -19.35
C HIS A 149 -2.64 3.94 -18.16
N ILE A 150 -2.20 4.54 -17.05
CA ILE A 150 -2.17 3.90 -15.75
C ILE A 150 -3.62 3.73 -15.33
N SER A 151 -4.23 2.70 -15.88
CA SER A 151 -5.57 2.30 -15.53
C SER A 151 -5.50 1.77 -14.12
N GLN A 152 -6.36 2.27 -13.25
CA GLN A 152 -6.53 1.69 -11.93
C GLN A 152 -7.24 0.35 -12.14
N THR A 153 -6.50 -0.68 -12.57
CA THR A 153 -7.04 -2.01 -12.87
C THR A 153 -7.35 -2.79 -11.61
N ILE A 154 -6.80 -2.35 -10.48
CA ILE A 154 -7.00 -2.97 -9.18
C ILE A 154 -8.02 -2.15 -8.39
N ASN A 155 -9.31 -2.50 -8.53
CA ASN A 155 -10.41 -1.87 -7.78
C ASN A 155 -10.87 -2.71 -6.57
N SER A 156 -10.20 -3.85 -6.34
CA SER A 156 -10.55 -4.80 -5.27
C SER A 156 -9.48 -4.80 -4.17
N PRO A 157 -9.85 -4.50 -2.92
CA PRO A 157 -8.94 -4.59 -1.76
C PRO A 157 -8.31 -5.98 -1.62
N LYS A 158 -9.11 -7.04 -1.85
CA LYS A 158 -8.61 -8.42 -1.83
C LYS A 158 -7.56 -8.63 -2.91
N LYS A 159 -7.81 -8.14 -4.13
CA LYS A 159 -6.87 -8.31 -5.25
C LYS A 159 -5.56 -7.57 -5.00
N LEU A 160 -5.64 -6.36 -4.45
CA LEU A 160 -4.47 -5.59 -4.04
C LEU A 160 -3.66 -6.35 -2.98
N ALA A 161 -4.31 -6.87 -1.94
CA ALA A 161 -3.68 -7.65 -0.88
C ALA A 161 -2.98 -8.91 -1.43
N GLU A 162 -3.63 -9.68 -2.33
CA GLU A 162 -3.04 -10.85 -3.01
C GLU A 162 -1.77 -10.47 -3.79
N MET A 163 -1.82 -9.39 -4.57
CA MET A 163 -0.70 -8.96 -5.40
C MET A 163 0.47 -8.42 -4.56
N MET A 164 0.17 -7.63 -3.53
CA MET A 164 1.15 -7.16 -2.56
C MET A 164 1.81 -8.33 -1.84
N ALA A 165 1.03 -9.30 -1.35
CA ALA A 165 1.54 -10.49 -0.67
C ALA A 165 2.45 -11.32 -1.58
N GLY A 166 2.07 -11.47 -2.86
CA GLY A 166 2.90 -12.13 -3.87
C GLY A 166 4.27 -11.46 -4.05
N LYS A 167 4.32 -10.13 -4.22
CA LYS A 167 5.59 -9.40 -4.36
C LYS A 167 6.40 -9.38 -3.07
N ALA A 168 5.76 -9.26 -1.91
CA ALA A 168 6.44 -9.31 -0.62
C ALA A 168 7.10 -10.69 -0.39
N ARG A 169 6.44 -11.80 -0.75
CA ARG A 169 7.05 -13.13 -0.67
C ARG A 169 8.26 -13.28 -1.57
N LEU A 170 8.16 -12.77 -2.80
CA LEU A 170 9.27 -12.76 -3.74
C LEU A 170 10.45 -11.94 -3.18
N LEU A 171 10.17 -10.79 -2.60
CA LEU A 171 11.17 -9.96 -1.93
C LEU A 171 11.83 -10.71 -0.77
N ALA A 172 11.04 -11.38 0.09
CA ALA A 172 11.56 -12.18 1.19
C ALA A 172 12.44 -13.34 0.71
N ASP A 173 12.04 -14.08 -0.32
CA ASP A 173 12.84 -15.16 -0.90
C ASP A 173 14.19 -14.64 -1.43
N ILE A 174 14.20 -13.48 -2.10
CA ILE A 174 15.42 -12.86 -2.60
C ILE A 174 16.33 -12.39 -1.46
N ILE A 175 15.77 -11.73 -0.43
CA ILE A 175 16.54 -11.30 0.74
C ILE A 175 17.12 -12.51 1.47
N SER A 176 16.34 -13.57 1.66
CA SER A 176 16.79 -14.81 2.31
C SER A 176 17.96 -15.45 1.55
N LYS A 177 17.85 -15.57 0.22
CA LYS A 177 18.93 -16.05 -0.66
C LYS A 177 20.15 -15.13 -0.66
N ALA A 178 19.95 -13.82 -0.64
CA ALA A 178 21.02 -12.84 -0.55
C ALA A 178 21.82 -13.03 0.75
N LEU A 179 21.13 -13.12 1.89
CA LEU A 179 21.75 -13.35 3.19
C LEU A 179 22.50 -14.69 3.27
N ALA A 180 21.94 -15.76 2.70
CA ALA A 180 22.61 -17.06 2.63
C ALA A 180 23.89 -16.98 1.78
N SER A 181 23.82 -16.36 0.59
CA SER A 181 24.97 -16.15 -0.29
C SER A 181 26.06 -15.28 0.38
N ASP A 182 25.66 -14.25 1.12
CA ASP A 182 26.58 -13.34 1.80
C ASP A 182 27.25 -14.01 3.02
N GLN A 183 26.59 -15.04 3.60
CA GLN A 183 27.17 -15.90 4.62
C GLN A 183 28.20 -16.87 4.02
N ASP A 184 27.87 -17.52 2.90
CA ASP A 184 28.75 -18.48 2.22
C ASP A 184 30.00 -17.80 1.63
N ASN A 185 29.84 -16.61 1.06
CA ASN A 185 30.93 -15.87 0.40
C ASN A 185 31.69 -14.92 1.35
N GLN A 186 31.37 -14.90 2.64
CA GLN A 186 31.90 -13.93 3.62
C GLN A 186 31.78 -12.47 3.15
N ALA A 187 30.76 -12.16 2.35
CA ALA A 187 30.52 -10.81 1.88
C ALA A 187 30.02 -9.94 3.04
N ASN A 188 30.49 -8.68 3.09
CA ASN A 188 29.92 -7.65 3.94
C ASN A 188 28.87 -6.89 3.13
N SER A 189 27.62 -7.30 3.27
CA SER A 189 26.48 -6.61 2.66
C SER A 189 25.70 -5.82 3.70
N THR A 190 25.08 -4.74 3.25
CA THR A 190 24.19 -3.90 4.06
C THR A 190 23.03 -4.72 4.65
N LEU A 191 22.47 -5.69 3.91
CA LEU A 191 21.40 -6.56 4.40
C LEU A 191 21.86 -7.45 5.57
N LYS A 192 23.09 -7.96 5.52
CA LYS A 192 23.67 -8.76 6.59
C LYS A 192 23.91 -7.93 7.85
N ASP A 193 24.37 -6.70 7.70
CA ASP A 193 24.55 -5.76 8.81
C ASP A 193 23.20 -5.41 9.46
N GLN A 194 22.17 -5.15 8.65
CA GLN A 194 20.80 -4.90 9.12
C GLN A 194 20.23 -6.09 9.88
N MET A 195 20.39 -7.31 9.36
CA MET A 195 19.96 -8.53 10.04
C MET A 195 20.69 -8.70 11.38
N THR A 196 22.01 -8.47 11.39
CA THR A 196 22.84 -8.61 12.59
C THR A 196 22.40 -7.61 13.66
N ALA A 197 22.20 -6.35 13.30
CA ALA A 197 21.66 -5.32 14.19
C ALA A 197 20.26 -5.69 14.72
N PHE A 198 19.36 -6.13 13.85
CA PHE A 198 18.01 -6.55 14.26
C PHE A 198 18.05 -7.73 15.24
N LYS A 199 18.95 -8.69 15.01
CA LYS A 199 19.17 -9.83 15.89
C LYS A 199 19.73 -9.41 17.25
N HIS A 200 20.67 -8.47 17.28
CA HIS A 200 21.27 -8.03 18.53
C HIS A 200 20.36 -7.13 19.36
N ILE A 201 19.47 -6.36 18.74
CA ILE A 201 18.70 -5.32 19.46
C ILE A 201 17.25 -5.74 19.73
N LEU A 202 16.62 -6.54 18.86
CA LEU A 202 15.18 -6.84 18.96
C LEU A 202 14.90 -8.33 19.16
N ILE A 203 15.39 -9.20 18.26
CA ILE A 203 15.00 -10.62 18.24
C ILE A 203 16.24 -11.50 18.10
N HIS A 204 16.80 -11.93 19.24
CA HIS A 204 18.07 -12.69 19.31
C HIS A 204 18.10 -14.03 18.56
N ASP A 205 16.95 -14.69 18.40
CA ASP A 205 16.83 -15.99 17.74
C ASP A 205 16.33 -15.88 16.29
N ILE A 206 16.33 -14.68 15.70
CA ILE A 206 15.83 -14.50 14.34
C ILE A 206 16.70 -15.24 13.31
N THR A 207 16.02 -15.99 12.44
CA THR A 207 16.62 -16.69 11.30
C THR A 207 16.71 -15.77 10.08
N PRO A 208 17.58 -16.05 9.09
CA PRO A 208 17.64 -15.27 7.84
C PRO A 208 16.27 -15.17 7.15
N GLN A 209 15.52 -16.28 7.12
CA GLN A 209 14.16 -16.30 6.60
C GLN A 209 13.22 -15.43 7.43
N GLY A 210 13.28 -15.54 8.76
CA GLY A 210 12.45 -14.74 9.67
C GLY A 210 12.68 -13.24 9.51
N PHE A 211 13.94 -12.82 9.34
CA PHE A 211 14.31 -11.43 9.05
C PHE A 211 13.81 -10.98 7.69
N ALA A 212 14.04 -11.79 6.64
CA ALA A 212 13.58 -11.51 5.30
C ALA A 212 12.05 -11.29 5.24
N ASP A 213 11.29 -12.10 5.98
CA ASP A 213 9.84 -11.97 6.09
C ASP A 213 9.41 -10.66 6.77
N VAL A 214 10.02 -10.29 7.91
CA VAL A 214 9.72 -9.01 8.59
C VAL A 214 10.06 -7.83 7.69
N TYR A 215 11.23 -7.89 7.05
CA TYR A 215 11.74 -6.80 6.23
C TYR A 215 10.87 -6.58 4.98
N ALA A 216 10.51 -7.65 4.28
CA ALA A 216 9.66 -7.57 3.09
C ALA A 216 8.25 -7.07 3.40
N GLN A 217 7.65 -7.53 4.51
CA GLN A 217 6.36 -7.03 4.97
C GLN A 217 6.43 -5.53 5.28
N THR A 218 7.48 -5.09 5.97
CA THR A 218 7.66 -3.67 6.31
C THR A 218 7.78 -2.78 5.08
N ILE A 219 8.50 -3.23 4.04
CA ILE A 219 8.56 -2.51 2.76
C ILE A 219 7.18 -2.46 2.08
N ALA A 220 6.44 -3.56 2.06
CA ALA A 220 5.10 -3.57 1.46
C ALA A 220 4.14 -2.60 2.15
N TYR A 221 4.16 -2.55 3.47
CA TYR A 221 3.31 -1.64 4.24
C TYR A 221 3.79 -0.22 4.24
N GLY A 222 5.10 0.03 4.25
CA GLY A 222 5.61 1.40 4.12
C GLY A 222 5.28 2.00 2.74
N MET A 223 5.34 1.21 1.66
CA MET A 223 4.91 1.63 0.33
C MET A 223 3.39 1.88 0.30
N PHE A 224 2.60 1.02 0.93
CA PHE A 224 1.16 1.23 1.06
C PHE A 224 0.82 2.50 1.84
N ALA A 225 1.45 2.69 3.00
CA ALA A 225 1.31 3.88 3.84
C ALA A 225 1.67 5.13 3.05
N ALA A 226 2.79 5.13 2.32
CA ALA A 226 3.19 6.23 1.48
C ALA A 226 2.15 6.54 0.38
N ARG A 227 1.62 5.49 -0.29
CA ARG A 227 0.60 5.66 -1.33
C ARG A 227 -0.71 6.25 -0.79
N LEU A 228 -1.06 5.97 0.46
CA LEU A 228 -2.25 6.57 1.10
C LEU A 228 -2.08 8.06 1.40
N HIS A 229 -0.85 8.53 1.54
CA HIS A 229 -0.52 9.95 1.73
C HIS A 229 -0.22 10.68 0.41
N ASP A 230 -0.28 9.97 -0.72
CA ASP A 230 0.01 10.52 -2.03
C ASP A 230 -1.18 11.36 -2.55
N PRO A 231 -1.01 12.67 -2.77
CA PRO A 231 -2.04 13.50 -3.38
C PRO A 231 -2.15 13.27 -4.90
N SER A 232 -1.17 12.60 -5.52
CA SER A 232 -1.12 12.32 -6.95
C SER A 232 -1.43 10.86 -7.25
N LEU A 233 -2.11 10.60 -8.37
CA LEU A 233 -2.33 9.23 -8.85
C LEU A 233 -1.45 8.87 -10.05
N ALA A 234 -0.76 9.85 -10.65
CA ALA A 234 -0.07 9.71 -11.92
C ALA A 234 1.33 9.09 -11.82
N THR A 235 2.00 9.25 -10.68
CA THR A 235 3.35 8.74 -10.43
C THR A 235 3.39 8.10 -9.04
N PHE A 236 4.25 7.10 -8.87
CA PHE A 236 4.58 6.51 -7.59
C PHE A 236 5.85 5.65 -7.74
N THR A 237 6.89 6.04 -7.03
CA THR A 237 8.24 5.49 -7.08
C THR A 237 8.76 5.25 -5.67
N ARG A 238 9.88 4.54 -5.55
CA ARG A 238 10.54 4.34 -4.25
C ARG A 238 11.00 5.66 -3.60
N GLN A 239 11.35 6.67 -4.41
CA GLN A 239 11.73 8.00 -3.95
C GLN A 239 10.53 8.77 -3.42
N GLU A 240 9.44 8.83 -4.20
CA GLU A 240 8.18 9.43 -3.75
C GLU A 240 7.70 8.75 -2.47
N ALA A 241 7.80 7.42 -2.37
CA ALA A 241 7.42 6.71 -1.17
C ALA A 241 8.18 7.17 0.09
N ALA A 242 9.48 7.46 -0.02
CA ALA A 242 10.28 7.97 1.09
C ALA A 242 9.88 9.39 1.53
N GLU A 243 9.45 10.22 0.59
CA GLU A 243 8.99 11.59 0.86
C GLU A 243 7.60 11.62 1.50
N LEU A 244 6.72 10.72 1.05
CA LEU A 244 5.32 10.62 1.44
C LEU A 244 5.10 9.93 2.79
N ILE A 245 6.09 9.21 3.34
CA ILE A 245 5.96 8.63 4.68
C ILE A 245 5.88 9.76 5.73
N PRO A 246 4.85 9.75 6.61
CA PRO A 246 4.67 10.78 7.62
C PRO A 246 5.91 10.99 8.51
N LYS A 247 6.17 12.27 8.84
CA LYS A 247 7.26 12.68 9.75
C LYS A 247 7.08 12.14 11.16
N SER A 248 5.86 11.73 11.50
CA SER A 248 5.50 11.11 12.77
C SER A 248 6.17 9.74 13.01
N ASN A 249 6.72 9.10 11.95
CA ASN A 249 7.44 7.82 12.01
C ASN A 249 8.92 7.93 11.55
N PRO A 250 9.86 8.27 12.46
CA PRO A 250 11.26 8.47 12.11
C PRO A 250 11.96 7.21 11.59
N PHE A 251 11.68 6.05 12.19
CA PHE A 251 12.32 4.78 11.79
C PHE A 251 11.94 4.40 10.35
N LEU A 252 10.65 4.42 10.02
CA LEU A 252 10.18 4.06 8.68
C LEU A 252 10.70 5.04 7.62
N ARG A 253 10.79 6.33 7.94
CA ARG A 253 11.42 7.33 7.05
C ARG A 253 12.90 7.04 6.79
N LYS A 254 13.67 6.69 7.80
CA LYS A 254 15.09 6.33 7.62
C LYS A 254 15.25 5.06 6.79
N LEU A 255 14.43 4.04 7.05
CA LEU A 255 14.38 2.81 6.26
C LEU A 255 14.06 3.11 4.79
N PHE A 256 13.04 3.92 4.52
CA PHE A 256 12.68 4.27 3.14
C PHE A 256 13.67 5.24 2.49
N GLY A 257 14.37 6.07 3.26
CA GLY A 257 15.53 6.82 2.79
C GLY A 257 16.62 5.91 2.25
N TYR A 258 16.91 4.79 2.93
CA TYR A 258 17.81 3.75 2.42
C TYR A 258 17.26 3.09 1.14
N ILE A 259 15.98 2.71 1.13
CA ILE A 259 15.33 2.07 -0.02
C ILE A 259 15.27 3.00 -1.25
N ALA A 260 15.11 4.31 -1.06
CA ALA A 260 15.14 5.33 -2.10
C ALA A 260 16.57 5.69 -2.53
N GLY A 261 17.55 5.45 -1.67
CA GLY A 261 18.94 5.79 -1.87
C GLY A 261 19.64 4.99 -2.98
N PRO A 262 20.88 5.39 -3.33
CA PRO A 262 21.73 4.65 -4.27
C PRO A 262 22.30 3.36 -3.67
N ASP A 263 22.37 3.25 -2.35
CA ASP A 263 22.99 2.14 -1.61
C ASP A 263 22.05 0.94 -1.40
N ILE A 264 20.85 0.97 -2.00
CA ILE A 264 19.95 -0.17 -2.03
C ILE A 264 20.61 -1.32 -2.80
N ASP A 265 20.46 -2.53 -2.28
CA ASP A 265 20.93 -3.74 -2.98
C ASP A 265 20.18 -3.93 -4.31
N ASP A 266 20.91 -4.00 -5.43
CA ASP A 266 20.34 -4.14 -6.77
C ASP A 266 19.48 -5.41 -6.92
N ARG A 267 19.75 -6.45 -6.12
CA ARG A 267 18.97 -7.71 -6.11
C ARG A 267 17.54 -7.47 -5.64
N ILE A 268 17.29 -6.52 -4.74
CA ILE A 268 15.96 -6.21 -4.21
C ILE A 268 15.29 -5.02 -4.88
N LYS A 269 16.09 -4.10 -5.44
CA LYS A 269 15.63 -2.84 -6.05
C LYS A 269 14.49 -3.03 -7.04
N TRP A 270 14.64 -3.95 -7.99
CA TRP A 270 13.63 -4.19 -9.02
C TRP A 270 12.30 -4.69 -8.45
N VAL A 271 12.32 -5.44 -7.32
CA VAL A 271 11.09 -5.92 -6.68
C VAL A 271 10.35 -4.78 -6.00
N VAL A 272 11.08 -3.87 -5.36
CA VAL A 272 10.50 -2.64 -4.77
C VAL A 272 9.90 -1.75 -5.86
N GLU A 273 10.58 -1.61 -7.00
CA GLU A 273 10.04 -0.88 -8.16
C GLU A 273 8.77 -1.54 -8.70
N ASN A 274 8.74 -2.88 -8.80
CA ASN A 274 7.53 -3.62 -9.16
C ASN A 274 6.38 -3.40 -8.17
N LEU A 275 6.68 -3.31 -6.88
CA LEU A 275 5.69 -3.03 -5.85
C LEU A 275 5.13 -1.61 -6.00
N ALA A 276 5.98 -0.62 -6.34
CA ALA A 276 5.52 0.73 -6.68
C ALA A 276 4.56 0.72 -7.88
N GLN A 277 4.83 -0.09 -8.91
CA GLN A 277 3.95 -0.22 -10.07
C GLN A 277 2.57 -0.82 -9.72
N ILE A 278 2.49 -1.72 -8.72
CA ILE A 278 1.19 -2.21 -8.23
C ILE A 278 0.37 -1.06 -7.64
N PHE A 279 1.01 -0.19 -6.85
CA PHE A 279 0.35 0.96 -6.24
C PHE A 279 0.00 2.05 -7.25
N LEU A 280 0.72 2.17 -8.36
CA LEU A 280 0.30 2.98 -9.51
C LEU A 280 -0.99 2.47 -10.14
N ALA A 281 -1.11 1.15 -10.31
CA ALA A 281 -2.27 0.50 -10.91
C ALA A 281 -3.52 0.46 -9.99
N CYS A 282 -3.52 1.20 -8.89
CA CYS A 282 -4.61 1.23 -7.92
C CYS A 282 -4.75 2.63 -7.27
N ASN A 283 -5.97 3.02 -6.91
CA ASN A 283 -6.19 4.13 -5.99
C ASN A 283 -6.41 3.55 -4.58
N ALA A 284 -5.33 3.49 -3.80
CA ALA A 284 -5.35 2.89 -2.46
C ALA A 284 -6.38 3.58 -1.54
N ALA A 285 -6.53 4.90 -1.64
CA ALA A 285 -7.49 5.65 -0.83
C ALA A 285 -8.94 5.26 -1.18
N ASP A 286 -9.29 5.19 -2.47
CA ASP A 286 -10.64 4.81 -2.89
C ASP A 286 -10.96 3.34 -2.59
N ILE A 287 -9.97 2.45 -2.72
CA ILE A 287 -10.09 1.04 -2.34
C ILE A 287 -10.42 0.90 -0.85
N LEU A 288 -9.80 1.71 0.01
CA LEU A 288 -10.05 1.67 1.45
C LEU A 288 -11.35 2.36 1.88
N LYS A 289 -11.82 3.41 1.19
CA LYS A 289 -13.07 4.14 1.55
C LYS A 289 -14.30 3.25 1.74
N ASN A 290 -14.36 2.13 1.04
CA ASN A 290 -15.50 1.21 1.07
C ASN A 290 -15.19 -0.16 1.67
N TYR A 291 -13.94 -0.39 2.06
CA TYR A 291 -13.52 -1.68 2.58
C TYR A 291 -13.94 -1.85 4.05
N GLY A 292 -14.47 -3.00 4.44
CA GLY A 292 -14.98 -3.26 5.80
C GLY A 292 -16.48 -2.97 6.04
N LYS A 293 -17.14 -2.16 5.19
CA LYS A 293 -18.59 -1.85 5.34
C LYS A 293 -19.50 -3.07 5.28
N SER A 294 -19.12 -4.10 4.51
CA SER A 294 -19.90 -5.34 4.36
C SER A 294 -19.62 -6.39 5.44
N THR A 295 -18.46 -6.33 6.11
CA THR A 295 -18.02 -7.34 7.09
C THR A 295 -18.33 -6.95 8.54
N LYS A 296 -18.97 -5.79 8.79
CA LYS A 296 -19.22 -5.20 10.13
C LYS A 296 -17.94 -5.03 10.97
N MET A 297 -16.76 -5.06 10.34
CA MET A 297 -15.50 -4.72 11.00
C MET A 297 -15.27 -3.22 10.84
N GLU A 298 -15.02 -2.55 11.95
CA GLU A 298 -15.01 -1.08 12.02
C GLU A 298 -13.75 -0.42 11.41
N ASP A 299 -12.70 -1.20 11.10
CA ASP A 299 -11.40 -0.68 10.67
C ASP A 299 -10.95 -1.28 9.31
N PRO A 300 -11.07 -0.52 8.21
CA PRO A 300 -10.69 -0.96 6.86
C PRO A 300 -9.20 -1.33 6.73
N ILE A 301 -8.32 -0.62 7.42
CA ILE A 301 -6.87 -0.78 7.30
C ILE A 301 -6.44 -2.08 7.97
N ILE A 302 -6.99 -2.38 9.14
CA ILE A 302 -6.73 -3.65 9.84
C ILE A 302 -7.25 -4.83 9.02
N HIS A 303 -8.45 -4.72 8.45
CA HIS A 303 -8.96 -5.82 7.63
C HIS A 303 -8.09 -6.06 6.39
N PHE A 304 -7.47 -5.00 5.86
CA PHE A 304 -6.56 -5.11 4.72
C PHE A 304 -5.27 -5.80 5.12
N TYR A 305 -4.75 -5.43 6.29
CA TYR A 305 -3.62 -6.08 6.93
C TYR A 305 -3.86 -7.58 7.13
N GLU A 306 -5.02 -7.96 7.66
CA GLU A 306 -5.39 -9.37 7.85
C GLU A 306 -5.45 -10.14 6.52
N THR A 307 -6.10 -9.55 5.52
CA THR A 307 -6.22 -10.17 4.20
C THR A 307 -4.84 -10.38 3.59
N PHE A 308 -3.97 -9.35 3.63
CA PHE A 308 -2.59 -9.50 3.20
C PHE A 308 -1.86 -10.58 3.97
N LEU A 309 -1.92 -10.62 5.30
CA LEU A 309 -1.19 -11.61 6.11
C LEU A 309 -1.66 -13.03 5.80
N SER A 310 -2.98 -13.19 5.58
CA SER A 310 -3.57 -14.47 5.18
C SER A 310 -3.08 -14.90 3.80
N GLU A 311 -2.92 -13.96 2.86
CA GLU A 311 -2.41 -14.23 1.52
C GLU A 311 -0.89 -14.37 1.50
N TYR A 312 -0.15 -13.78 2.44
CA TYR A 312 1.32 -13.82 2.54
C TYR A 312 1.79 -15.15 3.13
N ASP A 313 1.41 -15.42 4.38
CA ASP A 313 1.72 -16.69 5.06
C ASP A 313 0.68 -16.98 6.16
N PRO A 314 -0.29 -17.88 5.91
CA PRO A 314 -1.29 -18.30 6.89
C PRO A 314 -0.72 -18.88 8.18
N LYS A 315 0.46 -19.52 8.13
CA LYS A 315 1.11 -20.13 9.29
C LYS A 315 1.84 -19.07 10.12
N LEU A 316 2.55 -18.16 9.46
CA LEU A 316 3.22 -17.03 10.11
C LEU A 316 2.21 -16.15 10.86
N ARG A 317 1.01 -15.94 10.29
CA ARG A 317 -0.09 -15.22 10.96
C ARG A 317 -0.44 -15.82 12.32
N LYS A 318 -0.55 -17.15 12.40
CA LYS A 318 -0.84 -17.86 13.67
C LYS A 318 0.36 -17.86 14.61
N ALA A 319 1.57 -18.07 14.07
CA ALA A 319 2.79 -18.20 14.86
C ALA A 319 3.26 -16.87 15.48
N ARG A 320 3.09 -15.75 14.77
CA ARG A 320 3.48 -14.41 15.26
C ARG A 320 2.43 -13.74 16.13
N GLY A 321 1.33 -14.43 16.45
CA GLY A 321 0.36 -13.95 17.43
C GLY A 321 -0.26 -12.59 17.11
N VAL A 322 -0.34 -12.23 15.82
CA VAL A 322 -1.04 -11.01 15.39
C VAL A 322 -2.54 -11.26 15.54
N TRP A 323 -3.03 -11.13 16.76
CA TRP A 323 -4.42 -11.29 17.12
C TRP A 323 -5.09 -9.93 17.18
N TYR A 324 -6.17 -9.77 16.41
CA TYR A 324 -7.01 -8.61 16.55
C TYR A 324 -7.79 -8.69 17.87
N THR A 325 -7.56 -7.73 18.75
CA THR A 325 -8.37 -7.57 19.96
C THR A 325 -9.77 -7.10 19.54
N PRO A 326 -10.85 -7.86 19.84
CA PRO A 326 -12.19 -7.46 19.48
C PRO A 326 -12.55 -6.08 20.02
N GLN A 327 -13.06 -5.19 19.16
CA GLN A 327 -13.41 -3.81 19.52
C GLN A 327 -14.26 -3.68 20.80
N PRO A 328 -15.29 -4.52 21.06
CA PRO A 328 -16.06 -4.42 22.29
C PRO A 328 -15.23 -4.62 23.57
N ILE A 329 -14.17 -5.43 23.52
CA ILE A 329 -13.25 -5.64 24.65
C ILE A 329 -12.39 -4.40 24.86
N VAL A 330 -11.88 -3.84 23.76
CA VAL A 330 -11.07 -2.62 23.78
C VAL A 330 -11.88 -1.47 24.38
N ASP A 331 -13.10 -1.23 23.88
CA ASP A 331 -13.97 -0.16 24.36
C ASP A 331 -14.40 -0.35 25.82
N PHE A 332 -14.58 -1.59 26.26
CA PHE A 332 -14.84 -1.88 27.66
C PHE A 332 -13.66 -1.47 28.55
N ILE A 333 -12.44 -1.88 28.20
CA ILE A 333 -11.23 -1.55 28.98
C ILE A 333 -11.01 -0.04 29.02
N ILE A 334 -11.10 0.66 27.89
CA ILE A 334 -10.88 2.11 27.84
C ILE A 334 -11.90 2.87 28.68
N ARG A 335 -13.19 2.51 28.62
CA ARG A 335 -14.22 3.13 29.47
C ARG A 335 -14.01 2.84 30.95
N ALA A 336 -13.68 1.59 31.30
CA ALA A 336 -13.41 1.22 32.68
C ALA A 336 -12.23 2.01 33.26
N VAL A 337 -11.13 2.17 32.51
CA VAL A 337 -9.98 2.99 32.92
C VAL A 337 -10.38 4.46 33.07
N ASP A 338 -11.12 5.02 32.12
CA ASP A 338 -11.61 6.40 32.19
C ASP A 338 -12.51 6.65 33.42
N ASP A 339 -13.36 5.68 33.77
CA ASP A 339 -14.26 5.78 34.92
C ASP A 339 -13.52 5.60 36.27
N ILE A 340 -12.52 4.72 36.34
CA ILE A 340 -11.65 4.58 37.52
C ILE A 340 -10.88 5.88 37.77
N LEU A 341 -10.32 6.52 36.72
CA LEU A 341 -9.63 7.80 36.85
C LEU A 341 -10.55 8.89 37.45
N LYS A 342 -11.83 8.90 37.07
CA LYS A 342 -12.81 9.86 37.60
C LYS A 342 -13.21 9.56 39.04
N THR A 343 -13.53 8.29 39.33
CA THR A 343 -14.19 7.88 40.58
C THR A 343 -13.22 7.62 41.72
N GLU A 344 -12.05 7.04 41.43
CA GLU A 344 -11.07 6.66 42.46
C GLU A 344 -9.91 7.65 42.57
N PHE A 345 -9.49 8.24 41.44
CA PHE A 345 -8.35 9.18 41.40
C PHE A 345 -8.76 10.66 41.41
N ASN A 346 -10.07 10.95 41.45
CA ASN A 346 -10.64 12.30 41.42
C ASN A 346 -10.20 13.15 40.21
N LEU A 347 -9.94 12.51 39.08
CA LEU A 347 -9.62 13.18 37.82
C LEU A 347 -10.89 13.27 36.98
N LEU A 348 -11.68 14.33 37.15
CA LEU A 348 -13.00 14.49 36.51
C LEU A 348 -12.96 14.40 34.97
N GLN A 349 -11.83 14.77 34.36
CA GLN A 349 -11.63 14.66 32.92
C GLN A 349 -11.17 13.26 32.48
N GLY A 350 -10.90 12.34 33.41
CA GLY A 350 -10.51 10.97 33.16
C GLY A 350 -9.27 10.89 32.26
N LEU A 351 -9.35 10.12 31.18
CA LEU A 351 -8.32 10.01 30.17
C LEU A 351 -8.03 11.34 29.47
N ALA A 352 -8.93 12.33 29.51
CA ALA A 352 -8.73 13.64 28.88
C ALA A 352 -8.00 14.65 29.80
N ASP A 353 -7.61 14.27 31.02
CA ASP A 353 -6.98 15.16 31.99
C ASP A 353 -5.68 15.81 31.48
N THR A 354 -5.52 17.10 31.77
CA THR A 354 -4.38 17.92 31.33
C THR A 354 -3.46 18.34 32.47
N SER A 355 -3.73 17.89 33.70
CA SER A 355 -2.95 18.26 34.87
C SER A 355 -1.51 17.74 34.76
N LYS A 356 -0.57 18.50 35.32
CA LYS A 356 0.84 18.16 35.34
C LYS A 356 1.37 18.06 36.77
N ILE A 357 2.43 17.29 36.92
CA ILE A 357 3.23 17.18 38.12
C ILE A 357 4.68 17.57 37.80
N THR A 358 5.38 18.11 38.78
CA THR A 358 6.80 18.44 38.65
C THR A 358 7.64 17.29 39.19
N LEU A 359 8.46 16.69 38.33
CA LEU A 359 9.46 15.70 38.68
C LEU A 359 10.86 16.33 38.67
N LYS A 360 11.76 15.82 39.49
CA LYS A 360 13.19 16.14 39.40
C LYS A 360 13.86 15.11 38.51
N GLU A 361 14.49 15.57 37.43
CA GLU A 361 15.21 14.73 36.48
C GLU A 361 16.71 15.08 36.55
N ASP A 362 17.55 14.05 36.57
CA ASP A 362 19.00 14.21 36.49
C ASP A 362 19.39 14.58 35.05
N THR A 363 20.17 15.64 34.88
CA THR A 363 20.73 16.00 33.57
C THR A 363 22.00 15.20 33.30
N GLN A 364 22.46 15.17 32.05
CA GLN A 364 23.77 14.62 31.70
C GLN A 364 24.95 15.44 32.27
N THR A 365 24.69 16.61 32.85
CA THR A 365 25.74 17.46 33.45
C THR A 365 26.07 16.93 34.85
N LYS A 366 27.30 16.46 35.05
CA LYS A 366 27.77 16.04 36.37
C LYS A 366 27.80 17.24 37.32
N ASP A 367 27.23 17.06 38.51
CA ASP A 367 27.29 18.02 39.59
C ASP A 367 27.56 17.26 40.90
N GLN A 368 28.80 17.38 41.38
CA GLN A 368 29.25 16.71 42.60
C GLN A 368 28.54 17.22 43.87
N ARG A 369 27.78 18.32 43.78
CA ARG A 369 26.96 18.85 44.89
C ARG A 369 25.54 18.27 44.92
N SER A 370 25.14 17.56 43.87
CA SER A 370 23.85 16.87 43.81
C SER A 370 23.94 15.50 44.49
N THR A 371 22.87 15.07 45.17
CA THR A 371 22.75 13.75 45.78
C THR A 371 22.89 12.59 44.78
N THR A 372 22.60 12.83 43.50
CA THR A 372 22.73 11.85 42.42
C THR A 372 24.06 11.94 41.67
N GLY A 373 24.88 12.94 41.96
CA GLY A 373 26.11 13.24 41.20
C GLY A 373 25.87 13.96 39.87
N TYR A 374 24.60 14.29 39.55
CA TYR A 374 24.18 14.98 38.34
C TYR A 374 23.31 16.19 38.67
N LYS A 375 23.41 17.26 37.89
CA LYS A 375 22.59 18.46 38.08
C LYS A 375 21.13 18.10 37.86
N GLN A 376 20.27 18.39 38.84
CA GLN A 376 18.83 18.13 38.74
C GLN A 376 18.08 19.31 38.14
N ILE A 377 17.11 19.03 37.28
CA ILE A 377 16.16 20.01 36.75
C ILE A 377 14.73 19.62 37.10
N ASN A 378 13.89 20.62 37.30
CA ASN A 378 12.45 20.42 37.45
C ASN A 378 11.83 20.26 36.05
N LYS A 379 11.18 19.12 35.81
CA LYS A 379 10.48 18.80 34.57
C LYS A 379 9.00 18.62 34.86
N GLU A 380 8.16 19.34 34.13
CA GLU A 380 6.72 19.14 34.20
C GLU A 380 6.30 17.99 33.26
N VAL A 381 5.57 17.02 33.81
CA VAL A 381 5.01 15.90 33.05
C VAL A 381 3.52 15.78 33.33
N HIS A 382 2.74 15.30 32.37
CA HIS A 382 1.31 15.05 32.60
C HIS A 382 1.13 13.99 33.67
N LYS A 383 0.19 14.24 34.58
CA LYS A 383 -0.10 13.36 35.71
C LYS A 383 -0.59 11.98 35.25
N VAL A 384 -1.37 11.94 34.18
CA VAL A 384 -1.85 10.70 33.55
C VAL A 384 -0.93 10.35 32.38
N GLN A 385 -0.23 9.23 32.48
CA GLN A 385 0.54 8.65 31.38
C GLN A 385 -0.18 7.41 30.86
N ILE A 386 -0.20 7.23 29.54
CA ILE A 386 -0.84 6.09 28.87
C ILE A 386 0.26 5.30 28.18
N LEU A 387 0.34 4.01 28.46
CA LEU A 387 1.29 3.09 27.86
C LEU A 387 0.57 1.82 27.41
N ASP A 388 0.78 1.45 26.15
CA ASP A 388 0.48 0.12 25.64
C ASP A 388 1.81 -0.64 25.39
N PRO A 389 2.22 -1.56 26.28
CA PRO A 389 3.53 -2.21 26.20
C PRO A 389 3.63 -3.28 25.09
N ALA A 390 2.53 -3.57 24.40
CA ALA A 390 2.46 -4.50 23.28
C ALA A 390 1.40 -4.00 22.28
N VAL A 391 1.72 -2.87 21.66
CA VAL A 391 0.76 -2.04 20.94
C VAL A 391 0.13 -2.72 19.71
N GLY A 392 0.81 -3.73 19.14
CA GLY A 392 0.39 -4.41 17.94
C GLY A 392 0.18 -3.41 16.80
N THR A 393 -1.02 -3.41 16.24
CA THR A 393 -1.43 -2.48 15.18
C THR A 393 -2.01 -1.16 15.70
N GLY A 394 -1.82 -0.80 16.98
CA GLY A 394 -2.28 0.51 17.50
C GLY A 394 -3.72 0.53 18.03
N THR A 395 -4.35 -0.62 18.29
CA THR A 395 -5.80 -0.67 18.55
C THR A 395 -6.21 0.03 19.84
N PHE A 396 -5.50 -0.17 20.96
CA PHE A 396 -5.84 0.50 22.22
C PHE A 396 -5.55 2.01 22.16
N LEU A 397 -4.40 2.41 21.60
CA LEU A 397 -4.07 3.84 21.46
C LEU A 397 -5.08 4.57 20.57
N ALA A 398 -5.51 3.96 19.47
CA ALA A 398 -6.56 4.50 18.62
C ALA A 398 -7.90 4.63 19.37
N ALA A 399 -8.27 3.63 20.18
CA ALA A 399 -9.50 3.68 20.98
C ALA A 399 -9.44 4.78 22.06
N VAL A 400 -8.29 5.01 22.69
CA VAL A 400 -8.06 6.14 23.60
C VAL A 400 -8.30 7.47 22.88
N ILE A 401 -7.71 7.66 21.70
CA ILE A 401 -7.90 8.89 20.90
C ILE A 401 -9.38 9.09 20.58
N LYS A 402 -10.06 8.05 20.09
CA LYS A 402 -11.51 8.10 19.78
C LYS A 402 -12.34 8.46 21.02
N HIS A 403 -12.07 7.82 22.15
CA HIS A 403 -12.78 8.07 23.41
C HIS A 403 -12.60 9.51 23.90
N ILE A 404 -11.38 10.05 23.85
CA ILE A 404 -11.10 11.43 24.24
C ILE A 404 -11.76 12.41 23.25
N HIS A 405 -11.66 12.16 21.95
CA HIS A 405 -12.21 13.02 20.89
C HIS A 405 -13.72 13.23 21.01
N GLN A 406 -14.47 12.28 21.58
CA GLN A 406 -15.91 12.45 21.86
C GLN A 406 -16.22 13.72 22.68
N LYS A 407 -15.29 14.19 23.51
CA LYS A 407 -15.45 15.41 24.31
C LYS A 407 -15.21 16.71 23.51
N PHE A 408 -14.64 16.60 22.31
CA PHE A 408 -14.23 17.73 21.47
C PHE A 408 -15.05 17.84 20.17
N HIS A 409 -16.18 17.13 20.06
CA HIS A 409 -17.06 17.21 18.90
C HIS A 409 -17.46 18.67 18.61
N GLY A 410 -17.18 19.13 17.38
CA GLY A 410 -17.47 20.49 16.93
C GLY A 410 -16.41 21.54 17.33
N GLN A 411 -15.31 21.16 17.97
CA GLN A 411 -14.26 22.06 18.47
C GLN A 411 -12.87 21.77 17.86
N GLN A 412 -12.78 21.73 16.53
CA GLN A 412 -11.58 21.29 15.80
C GLN A 412 -10.29 22.06 16.18
N GLY A 413 -10.36 23.38 16.35
CA GLY A 413 -9.18 24.17 16.72
C GLY A 413 -8.65 23.84 18.13
N ILE A 414 -9.55 23.58 19.08
CA ILE A 414 -9.19 23.18 20.44
C ILE A 414 -8.63 21.75 20.44
N TRP A 415 -9.19 20.87 19.60
CA TRP A 415 -8.75 19.49 19.44
C TRP A 415 -7.29 19.40 18.97
N SER A 416 -6.89 20.15 17.93
CA SER A 416 -5.51 20.11 17.45
C SER A 416 -4.51 20.57 18.51
N ASN A 417 -4.80 21.67 19.21
CA ASN A 417 -3.96 22.14 20.31
C ASN A 417 -3.89 21.13 21.47
N TYR A 418 -5.00 20.45 21.76
CA TYR A 418 -5.06 19.41 22.76
C TYR A 418 -4.17 18.21 22.39
N ILE A 419 -4.20 17.77 21.14
CA ILE A 419 -3.39 16.64 20.65
C ILE A 419 -1.90 16.94 20.86
N GLU A 420 -1.41 18.05 20.32
CA GLU A 420 0.02 18.39 20.34
C GLU A 420 0.52 18.66 21.76
N THR A 421 -0.23 19.45 22.53
CA THR A 421 0.21 19.91 23.84
C THR A 421 0.00 18.86 24.93
N HIS A 422 -1.04 18.04 24.82
CA HIS A 422 -1.49 17.17 25.90
C HIS A 422 -1.57 15.69 25.58
N LEU A 423 -1.98 15.28 24.38
CA LEU A 423 -2.19 13.85 24.11
C LEU A 423 -0.92 13.14 23.62
N LEU A 424 -0.31 13.62 22.54
CA LEU A 424 0.90 13.00 21.96
C LEU A 424 2.06 12.88 22.96
N PRO A 425 2.32 13.86 23.86
CA PRO A 425 3.40 13.74 24.84
C PRO A 425 3.20 12.66 25.91
N ARG A 426 2.02 12.04 26.02
CA ARG A 426 1.70 11.06 27.08
C ARG A 426 1.04 9.78 26.58
N LEU A 427 0.93 9.62 25.26
CA LEU A 427 0.36 8.44 24.60
C LEU A 427 1.50 7.59 24.04
N ASN A 428 1.92 6.57 24.79
CA ASN A 428 3.10 5.77 24.51
C ASN A 428 2.72 4.34 24.10
N GLY A 429 3.50 3.72 23.23
CA GLY A 429 3.33 2.33 22.84
C GLY A 429 4.63 1.65 22.44
N PHE A 430 4.77 0.37 22.75
CA PHE A 430 5.93 -0.43 22.38
C PHE A 430 5.52 -1.56 21.45
N GLU A 431 6.30 -1.80 20.41
CA GLU A 431 6.09 -2.89 19.46
C GLU A 431 7.41 -3.58 19.13
N LEU A 432 7.38 -4.91 19.03
CA LEU A 432 8.56 -5.69 18.66
C LEU A 432 8.66 -5.91 17.15
N LEU A 433 7.53 -6.02 16.45
CA LEU A 433 7.46 -6.36 15.04
C LEU A 433 7.35 -5.10 14.16
N MET A 434 8.33 -4.90 13.26
CA MET A 434 8.38 -3.75 12.34
C MET A 434 7.10 -3.55 11.52
N ALA A 435 6.47 -4.62 11.05
CA ALA A 435 5.23 -4.53 10.28
C ALA A 435 4.06 -4.02 11.13
N SER A 436 3.84 -4.58 12.32
CA SER A 436 2.83 -4.13 13.27
C SER A 436 3.07 -2.67 13.69
N TYR A 437 4.34 -2.32 13.94
CA TYR A 437 4.76 -0.95 14.24
C TYR A 437 4.38 0.03 13.12
N ALA A 438 4.71 -0.28 11.86
CA ALA A 438 4.37 0.56 10.72
C ALA A 438 2.84 0.73 10.58
N MET A 439 2.09 -0.34 10.83
CA MET A 439 0.62 -0.31 10.81
C MET A 439 0.03 0.53 11.96
N ALA A 440 0.60 0.45 13.16
CA ALA A 440 0.18 1.28 14.30
C ALA A 440 0.34 2.77 13.98
N HIS A 441 1.51 3.16 13.45
CA HIS A 441 1.76 4.53 13.01
C HIS A 441 0.77 4.98 11.93
N LEU A 442 0.59 4.18 10.87
CA LEU A 442 -0.36 4.49 9.80
C LEU A 442 -1.79 4.66 10.33
N LYS A 443 -2.23 3.76 11.22
CA LYS A 443 -3.57 3.81 11.81
C LYS A 443 -3.77 5.06 12.65
N LEU A 444 -2.81 5.41 13.49
CA LEU A 444 -2.88 6.61 14.33
C LEU A 444 -2.89 7.89 13.48
N ASP A 445 -2.07 7.93 12.43
CA ASP A 445 -1.98 9.07 11.51
C ASP A 445 -3.32 9.31 10.80
N LEU A 446 -3.88 8.27 10.18
CA LEU A 446 -5.17 8.35 9.49
C LEU A 446 -6.32 8.67 10.45
N LEU A 447 -6.32 8.10 11.66
CA LEU A 447 -7.32 8.43 12.67
C LEU A 447 -7.27 9.91 13.04
N LEU A 448 -6.09 10.47 13.27
CA LEU A 448 -5.97 11.89 13.61
C LEU A 448 -6.45 12.76 12.45
N ALA A 449 -6.07 12.44 11.21
CA ALA A 449 -6.58 13.14 10.03
C ALA A 449 -8.12 13.10 9.94
N GLU A 450 -8.75 11.95 10.21
CA GLU A 450 -10.21 11.80 10.24
C GLU A 450 -10.89 12.65 11.32
N THR A 451 -10.22 12.89 12.46
CA THR A 451 -10.71 13.79 13.52
C THR A 451 -10.57 15.28 13.17
N GLY A 452 -10.00 15.62 12.01
CA GLY A 452 -9.72 17.00 11.60
C GLY A 452 -8.47 17.59 12.26
N PHE A 453 -7.59 16.74 12.79
CA PHE A 453 -6.29 17.17 13.29
C PHE A 453 -5.45 17.74 12.14
N ASN A 454 -4.91 18.93 12.35
CA ASN A 454 -3.91 19.53 11.48
C ASN A 454 -2.67 19.81 12.33
N ALA A 455 -1.59 19.10 12.06
CA ALA A 455 -0.33 19.30 12.75
C ALA A 455 0.19 20.72 12.51
N THR A 456 0.53 21.42 13.59
CA THR A 456 1.25 22.70 13.55
C THR A 456 2.74 22.51 13.86
N SER A 457 3.11 21.33 14.37
CA SER A 457 4.46 20.94 14.74
C SER A 457 4.84 19.54 14.22
N GLU A 458 6.13 19.30 14.01
CA GLU A 458 6.65 18.00 13.55
C GLU A 458 6.89 17.03 14.72
N GLN A 459 5.85 16.77 15.51
CA GLN A 459 5.95 15.87 16.65
C GLN A 459 5.80 14.40 16.22
N ARG A 460 6.70 13.53 16.69
CA ARG A 460 6.59 12.06 16.48
C ARG A 460 5.49 11.44 17.32
N PHE A 461 4.94 10.32 16.84
CA PHE A 461 4.22 9.41 17.75
C PHE A 461 5.23 8.74 18.69
N ARG A 462 4.85 8.61 19.97
CA ARG A 462 5.61 7.86 20.97
C ARG A 462 5.30 6.37 20.91
N VAL A 463 5.25 5.85 19.69
CA VAL A 463 5.21 4.42 19.41
C VAL A 463 6.61 4.03 18.97
N TYR A 464 7.22 3.10 19.70
CA TYR A 464 8.63 2.73 19.57
C TYR A 464 8.80 1.27 19.19
N LEU A 465 9.78 1.01 18.32
CA LEU A 465 10.16 -0.34 17.95
C LEU A 465 11.18 -0.88 18.96
N THR A 466 10.71 -1.63 19.95
CA THR A 466 11.52 -2.10 21.08
C THR A 466 10.93 -3.36 21.71
N ASN A 467 11.75 -4.06 22.51
CA ASN A 467 11.29 -5.16 23.36
C ASN A 467 10.94 -4.62 24.74
N SER A 468 9.65 -4.65 25.11
CA SER A 468 9.17 -4.13 26.40
C SER A 468 9.65 -4.92 27.64
N LEU A 469 10.31 -6.06 27.44
CA LEU A 469 10.90 -6.89 28.49
C LEU A 469 12.42 -6.70 28.68
N GLU A 470 13.08 -5.93 27.82
CA GLU A 470 14.54 -5.74 27.85
C GLU A 470 14.90 -4.27 28.12
N GLU A 471 16.04 -4.05 28.79
CA GLU A 471 16.64 -2.72 28.90
C GLU A 471 17.27 -2.32 27.55
N HIS A 472 17.38 -1.01 27.31
CA HIS A 472 17.95 -0.48 26.07
C HIS A 472 19.41 -0.93 25.87
N HIS A 473 19.74 -1.33 24.65
CA HIS A 473 21.09 -1.78 24.29
C HIS A 473 21.95 -0.61 23.78
N PRO A 474 23.23 -0.49 24.20
CA PRO A 474 24.15 0.52 23.67
C PRO A 474 24.42 0.31 22.17
N ASP A 475 24.75 1.41 21.47
CA ASP A 475 24.90 1.44 20.00
C ASP A 475 25.94 0.42 19.51
N THR A 476 25.54 -0.43 18.56
CA THR A 476 26.37 -1.52 18.00
C THR A 476 27.14 -1.11 16.74
N GLY A 477 27.06 0.16 16.31
CA GLY A 477 28.02 0.77 15.39
C GLY A 477 27.66 0.79 13.89
N THR A 478 26.48 0.28 13.49
CA THR A 478 25.97 0.43 12.10
C THR A 478 24.85 1.46 12.02
N LEU A 479 24.62 2.06 10.85
CA LEU A 479 23.53 3.05 10.67
C LEU A 479 22.17 2.47 11.08
N PHE A 480 21.85 1.26 10.63
CA PHE A 480 20.58 0.61 11.00
C PHE A 480 20.50 0.28 12.49
N ALA A 481 21.60 -0.17 13.10
CA ALA A 481 21.67 -0.38 14.55
C ALA A 481 21.41 0.92 15.31
N SER A 482 22.04 2.03 14.93
CA SER A 482 21.83 3.32 15.58
C SER A 482 20.36 3.76 15.54
N TRP A 483 19.61 3.39 14.48
CA TRP A 483 18.20 3.73 14.37
C TRP A 483 17.36 2.90 15.34
N LEU A 484 17.64 1.60 15.46
CA LEU A 484 16.98 0.71 16.42
C LEU A 484 17.34 1.08 17.86
N SER A 485 18.61 1.35 18.14
CA SER A 485 19.06 1.83 19.45
C SER A 485 18.44 3.18 19.79
N GLN A 486 18.25 4.08 18.83
CA GLN A 486 17.54 5.34 19.08
C GLN A 486 16.08 5.10 19.47
N GLU A 487 15.36 4.20 18.78
CA GLU A 487 13.99 3.83 19.17
C GLU A 487 13.95 3.23 20.58
N ALA A 488 14.90 2.36 20.95
CA ALA A 488 14.98 1.75 22.27
C ALA A 488 15.40 2.73 23.38
N ASN A 489 16.26 3.71 23.08
CA ASN A 489 16.71 4.73 24.03
C ASN A 489 15.66 5.82 24.29
N GLU A 490 14.80 6.11 23.31
CA GLU A 490 13.72 7.09 23.44
C GLU A 490 12.44 6.53 24.07
N ALA A 491 12.27 5.19 24.03
CA ALA A 491 11.19 4.44 24.68
C ALA A 491 11.30 4.50 26.21
#